data_AF-A0A9D8R2M0-F1
#
_entry.id   AF-A0A9D8R2M0-F1
#
_cell.length_a   1.000
_cell.length_b   1.000
_cell.length_c   1.000
_cell.angle_alpha   90.00
_cell.angle_beta   90.00
_cell.angle_gamma   90.00
#
_symmetry.space_group_name_H-M   'P 1'
#
loop_
_entity.id
_entity.type
_entity.pdbx_description
1 polymer ?
#
loop_
_entity_poly.entity_id
_entity_poly.type
_entity_poly.pdbx_seq_one_letter_code
_entity_poly.pdbx_strand_id
1 'polypeptide(L)'
;MKPRININQVLGVACLVLALLCFMSVYSPIRFDKERSKREAEVKERLINIRNAEEQYRKQHGTYTNAFRELIRSGLLSEEETLIPYSVDEHFELRTTTFVGKSGRQVPLMECGAQYQQYLDGLNENSVANLIEDANNAGLYPGLRIGDLTTPNNNAGNWE
;
A
#
# COMPACT_ATOMS: atom_id res chain seq x y z
N MET A 1 -0.56 11.64 -60.84
CA MET A 1 -0.28 10.19 -60.69
C MET A 1 -0.87 9.71 -59.38
N LYS A 2 -1.82 8.77 -59.39
CA LYS A 2 -2.33 8.14 -58.14
C LYS A 2 -1.34 7.05 -57.72
N PRO A 3 -0.80 7.06 -56.48
CA PRO A 3 0.08 6.00 -56.01
C PRO A 3 -0.70 4.67 -55.99
N ARG A 4 -0.15 3.63 -56.61
CA ARG A 4 -0.71 2.27 -56.53
C ARG A 4 -0.23 1.67 -55.23
N ILE A 5 -1.10 1.70 -54.22
CA ILE A 5 -0.81 1.12 -52.91
C ILE A 5 -0.82 -0.40 -53.08
N ASN A 6 0.33 -1.04 -52.90
CA ASN A 6 0.44 -2.50 -52.97
C ASN A 6 -0.14 -3.12 -51.71
N ILE A 7 -0.96 -4.16 -51.87
CA ILE A 7 -1.64 -4.81 -50.73
C ILE A 7 -0.64 -5.32 -49.68
N ASN A 8 0.53 -5.79 -50.12
CA ASN A 8 1.63 -6.23 -49.25
C ASN A 8 2.23 -5.09 -48.42
N GLN A 9 2.21 -3.85 -48.92
CA GLN A 9 2.65 -2.67 -48.15
C GLN A 9 1.62 -2.29 -47.09
N VAL A 10 0.33 -2.39 -47.40
CA VAL A 10 -0.75 -2.16 -46.42
C VAL A 10 -0.69 -3.22 -45.31
N LEU A 11 -0.52 -4.49 -45.69
CA LEU A 11 -0.32 -5.60 -44.76
C LEU A 11 0.92 -5.38 -43.89
N GLY A 12 2.03 -4.94 -44.47
CA GLY A 12 3.26 -4.62 -43.73
C GLY A 12 3.07 -3.50 -42.71
N VAL A 13 2.40 -2.40 -43.10
CA VAL A 13 2.08 -1.29 -42.19
C VAL A 13 1.11 -1.75 -41.09
N ALA A 14 0.09 -2.53 -41.43
CA ALA A 14 -0.85 -3.06 -40.46
C ALA A 14 -0.16 -3.97 -39.43
N CYS A 15 0.76 -4.84 -39.86
CA CYS A 15 1.57 -5.67 -38.96
C CYS A 15 2.47 -4.83 -38.05
N LEU A 16 3.10 -3.76 -38.55
CA LEU A 16 3.94 -2.87 -37.73
C LEU A 16 3.11 -2.10 -36.70
N VAL A 17 1.94 -1.59 -37.09
CA VAL A 17 1.01 -0.92 -36.17
C VAL A 17 0.53 -1.91 -35.10
N LEU A 18 0.15 -3.13 -35.48
CA LEU A 18 -0.30 -4.15 -34.54
C LEU A 18 0.82 -4.53 -33.56
N ALA A 19 2.05 -4.72 -34.04
CA ALA A 19 3.20 -5.00 -33.18
C ALA A 19 3.46 -3.88 -32.17
N LEU A 20 3.33 -2.62 -32.60
CA LEU A 20 3.45 -1.46 -31.73
C LEU A 20 2.33 -1.41 -30.68
N LEU A 21 1.08 -1.69 -31.07
CA LEU A 21 -0.06 -1.73 -30.16
C LEU A 21 0.09 -2.85 -29.12
N CYS A 22 0.52 -4.04 -29.53
CA CYS A 22 0.82 -5.14 -28.62
C CYS A 22 1.95 -4.77 -27.64
N PHE A 23 3.01 -4.13 -28.13
CA PHE A 23 4.11 -3.68 -27.28
C PHE A 23 3.64 -2.68 -26.21
N MET A 24 2.87 -1.66 -26.62
CA MET A 24 2.30 -0.65 -25.69
C MET A 24 1.35 -1.27 -24.67
N SER A 25 0.49 -2.21 -25.11
CA SER A 25 -0.49 -2.89 -24.25
C SER A 25 0.18 -3.72 -23.15
N VAL A 26 1.32 -4.34 -23.42
CA VAL A 26 2.05 -5.16 -22.45
C VAL A 26 2.94 -4.30 -21.56
N TYR A 27 3.54 -3.24 -22.11
CA TYR A 27 4.50 -2.42 -21.37
C TYR A 27 3.85 -1.54 -20.28
N SER A 28 2.63 -1.05 -20.52
CA SER A 28 1.90 -0.20 -19.56
C SER A 28 1.64 -0.87 -18.20
N PRO A 29 1.03 -2.07 -18.11
CA PRO A 29 0.78 -2.71 -16.81
C PRO A 29 2.09 -3.09 -16.09
N ILE A 30 3.12 -3.55 -16.82
CA ILE A 30 4.41 -3.93 -16.24
C ILE A 30 5.08 -2.73 -15.54
N ARG A 31 5.01 -1.53 -16.13
CA ARG A 31 5.57 -0.33 -15.50
C ARG A 31 4.82 0.04 -14.23
N PHE A 32 3.50 -0.05 -14.25
CA PHE A 32 2.67 0.21 -13.07
C PHE A 32 3.04 -0.74 -11.93
N ASP A 33 3.09 -2.05 -12.18
CA ASP A 33 3.43 -3.04 -11.17
C ASP A 33 4.84 -2.84 -10.59
N LYS A 34 5.79 -2.42 -11.42
CA LYS A 34 7.15 -2.10 -10.98
C LYS A 34 7.17 -0.89 -10.05
N GLU A 35 6.53 0.22 -10.43
CA GLU A 35 6.45 1.42 -9.60
C GLU A 35 5.70 1.14 -8.30
N ARG A 36 4.55 0.46 -8.39
CA ARG A 36 3.77 0.02 -7.23
C ARG A 36 4.62 -0.81 -6.27
N SER A 37 5.30 -1.84 -6.76
CA SER A 37 6.12 -2.72 -5.91
C SER A 37 7.22 -1.95 -5.19
N LYS A 38 7.84 -0.96 -5.86
CA LYS A 38 8.81 -0.07 -5.25
C LYS A 38 8.19 0.76 -4.12
N ARG A 39 7.07 1.44 -4.39
CA ARG A 39 6.40 2.27 -3.38
C ARG A 39 5.89 1.44 -2.20
N GLU A 40 5.32 0.27 -2.46
CA GLU A 40 4.88 -0.66 -1.42
C GLU A 40 6.04 -1.12 -0.54
N ALA A 41 7.24 -1.33 -1.08
CA ALA A 41 8.41 -1.71 -0.28
C ALA A 41 8.77 -0.62 0.75
N GLU A 42 8.80 0.65 0.34
CA GLU A 42 9.06 1.78 1.24
C GLU A 42 7.94 1.96 2.28
N VAL A 43 6.67 1.81 1.88
CA VAL A 43 5.53 1.88 2.80
C VAL A 43 5.57 0.74 3.82
N LYS A 44 5.88 -0.49 3.40
CA LYS A 44 6.06 -1.65 4.30
C LYS A 44 7.18 -1.40 5.30
N GLU A 45 8.30 -0.82 4.86
CA GLU A 45 9.40 -0.45 5.76
C GLU A 45 8.95 0.54 6.84
N ARG A 46 8.24 1.61 6.48
CA ARG A 46 7.69 2.57 7.46
C ARG A 46 6.72 1.91 8.44
N LEU A 47 5.82 1.05 7.95
CA LEU A 47 4.91 0.30 8.80
C LEU A 47 5.66 -0.63 9.76
N ILE A 48 6.74 -1.29 9.33
CA ILE A 48 7.59 -2.11 10.20
C ILE A 48 8.25 -1.26 11.29
N ASN A 49 8.72 -0.05 10.97
CA ASN A 49 9.30 0.86 11.96
C ASN A 49 8.25 1.30 12.99
N ILE A 50 7.04 1.67 12.54
CA ILE A 50 5.91 1.99 13.42
C ILE A 50 5.55 0.81 14.32
N ARG A 51 5.49 -0.41 13.77
CA ARG A 51 5.26 -1.66 14.54
C ARG A 51 6.29 -1.82 15.66
N ASN A 52 7.57 -1.63 15.33
CA ASN A 52 8.65 -1.77 16.29
C ASN A 52 8.59 -0.69 17.39
N ALA A 53 8.25 0.55 17.03
CA ALA A 53 8.06 1.65 17.97
C ALA A 53 6.89 1.36 18.94
N GLU A 54 5.74 0.94 18.42
CA GLU A 54 4.58 0.56 19.23
C GLU A 54 4.85 -0.64 20.15
N GLU A 55 5.57 -1.65 19.66
CA GLU A 55 5.98 -2.79 20.48
C GLU A 55 6.90 -2.36 21.64
N GLN A 56 7.81 -1.43 21.40
CA GLN A 56 8.67 -0.87 22.45
C GLN A 56 7.86 -0.03 23.44
N TYR A 57 6.93 0.80 22.93
CA TYR A 57 6.03 1.60 23.76
C TYR A 57 5.18 0.72 24.67
N ARG A 58 4.58 -0.36 24.12
CA ARG A 58 3.81 -1.35 24.87
C ARG A 58 4.62 -2.04 25.95
N LYS A 59 5.88 -2.38 25.70
CA LYS A 59 6.75 -2.99 26.72
C LYS A 59 6.95 -2.08 27.93
N GLN A 60 6.93 -0.76 27.74
CA GLN A 60 7.14 0.22 28.80
C GLN A 60 5.83 0.63 29.51
N HIS A 61 4.73 0.75 28.77
CA HIS A 61 3.46 1.30 29.28
C HIS A 61 2.36 0.26 29.48
N GLY A 62 2.54 -0.96 28.97
CA GLY A 62 1.54 -2.04 29.01
C GLY A 62 0.43 -1.95 27.96
N THR A 63 0.38 -0.88 27.16
CA THR A 63 -0.59 -0.66 26.07
C THR A 63 0.07 0.00 24.86
N TYR A 64 -0.59 -0.06 23.70
CA TYR A 64 -0.24 0.75 22.53
C TYR A 64 -0.78 2.18 22.64
N THR A 65 -0.22 3.10 21.88
CA THR A 65 -0.72 4.47 21.74
C THR A 65 -1.38 4.67 20.38
N ASN A 66 -2.34 5.60 20.29
CA ASN A 66 -2.95 6.02 19.03
C ASN A 66 -2.41 7.37 18.55
N ALA A 67 -1.37 7.90 19.22
CA ALA A 67 -0.82 9.21 18.93
C ALA A 67 0.66 9.09 18.59
N PHE A 68 1.01 9.32 17.32
CA PHE A 68 2.41 9.36 16.88
C PHE A 68 3.29 10.32 17.69
N ARG A 69 2.71 11.41 18.19
CA ARG A 69 3.42 12.36 19.07
C ARG A 69 4.02 11.69 20.30
N GLU A 70 3.37 10.68 20.87
CA GLU A 70 3.90 9.95 22.02
C GLU A 70 5.10 9.08 21.63
N LEU A 71 5.02 8.40 20.48
CA LEU A 71 6.15 7.63 19.94
C LEU A 71 7.36 8.54 19.66
N ILE A 72 7.12 9.71 19.06
CA ILE A 72 8.15 10.71 18.77
C ILE A 72 8.76 11.26 20.07
N ARG A 73 7.92 11.64 21.03
CA ARG A 73 8.38 12.19 22.32
C ARG A 73 9.21 11.17 23.11
N SER A 74 8.88 9.88 22.98
CA SER A 74 9.65 8.78 23.59
C SER A 74 10.91 8.41 22.80
N GLY A 75 11.18 9.07 21.65
CA GLY A 75 12.35 8.79 20.81
C GLY A 75 12.31 7.43 20.12
N LEU A 76 11.12 6.85 19.97
CA LEU A 76 10.91 5.53 19.36
C LEU A 76 10.68 5.60 17.85
N LEU A 77 10.27 6.77 17.36
CA LEU A 77 9.92 7.03 15.97
C LEU A 77 10.31 8.48 15.63
N SER A 78 10.76 8.75 14.41
CA SER A 78 10.97 10.11 13.94
C SER A 78 9.71 10.70 13.27
N GLU A 79 9.69 12.01 13.05
CA GLU A 79 8.52 12.69 12.46
C GLU A 79 8.31 12.27 11.00
N GLU A 80 9.39 12.12 10.22
CA GLU A 80 9.33 11.68 8.83
C GLU A 80 8.87 10.22 8.66
N GLU A 81 8.97 9.39 9.70
CA GLU A 81 8.48 8.01 9.68
C GLU A 81 6.96 7.92 9.81
N THR A 82 6.31 9.00 10.25
CA THR A 82 4.84 9.06 10.36
C THR A 82 4.17 9.40 9.03
N LEU A 83 4.94 9.92 8.07
CA LEU A 83 4.47 10.34 6.76
C LEU A 83 4.39 9.14 5.80
N ILE A 84 3.33 9.12 4.99
CA ILE A 84 3.17 8.14 3.92
C ILE A 84 4.07 8.55 2.75
N PRO A 85 5.05 7.72 2.34
CA PRO A 85 5.87 8.00 1.17
C PRO A 85 5.01 8.26 -0.08
N TYR A 86 5.43 9.21 -0.92
CA TYR A 86 4.75 9.59 -2.16
C TYR A 86 3.37 10.24 -2.01
N SER A 87 2.93 10.53 -0.79
CA SER A 87 1.74 11.33 -0.51
C SER A 87 2.09 12.80 -0.26
N VAL A 88 1.09 13.69 -0.32
CA VAL A 88 1.25 15.12 0.01
C VAL A 88 0.85 15.33 1.46
N ASP A 89 1.84 15.30 2.37
CA ASP A 89 1.70 15.54 3.81
C ASP A 89 0.70 14.61 4.52
N GLU A 90 0.41 13.43 3.96
CA GLU A 90 -0.46 12.45 4.59
C GLU A 90 0.31 11.56 5.57
N HIS A 91 -0.37 11.17 6.64
CA HIS A 91 0.17 10.32 7.70
C HIS A 91 -0.53 8.99 7.71
N PHE A 92 0.15 7.96 8.21
CA PHE A 92 -0.47 6.66 8.45
C PHE A 92 -1.66 6.78 9.43
N GLU A 93 -2.67 5.94 9.26
CA GLU A 93 -3.80 5.89 10.21
C GLU A 93 -3.47 4.87 11.30
N LEU A 94 -3.16 5.34 12.52
CA LEU A 94 -2.87 4.52 13.69
C LEU A 94 -4.08 4.47 14.64
N ARG A 95 -4.48 3.26 15.02
CA ARG A 95 -5.62 3.00 15.90
C ARG A 95 -5.27 1.94 16.93
N THR A 96 -5.89 2.04 18.09
CA THR A 96 -5.71 1.06 19.17
C THR A 96 -7.02 0.70 19.82
N THR A 97 -7.07 -0.49 20.42
CA THR A 97 -8.21 -0.96 21.21
C THR A 97 -7.75 -2.02 22.21
N THR A 98 -8.64 -2.50 23.07
CA THR A 98 -8.38 -3.62 23.96
C THR A 98 -9.36 -4.74 23.68
N PHE A 99 -8.85 -5.89 23.25
CA PHE A 99 -9.63 -7.10 23.07
C PHE A 99 -9.76 -7.86 24.40
N VAL A 100 -10.98 -8.30 24.72
CA VAL A 100 -11.27 -9.11 25.90
C VAL A 100 -11.52 -10.55 25.45
N GLY A 101 -10.58 -11.45 25.77
CA GLY A 101 -10.70 -12.86 25.46
C GLY A 101 -11.74 -13.58 26.33
N LYS A 102 -12.11 -14.81 25.94
CA LYS A 102 -13.10 -15.65 26.66
C LYS A 102 -12.77 -15.89 28.14
N SER A 103 -11.48 -15.82 28.51
CA SER A 103 -11.01 -15.97 29.89
C SER A 103 -11.03 -14.66 30.70
N GLY A 104 -11.51 -13.55 30.14
CA GLY A 104 -11.40 -12.20 30.73
C GLY A 104 -10.03 -11.55 30.55
N ARG A 105 -9.07 -12.23 29.88
CA ARG A 105 -7.76 -11.66 29.57
C ARG A 105 -7.91 -10.47 28.62
N GLN A 106 -7.43 -9.31 29.07
CA GLN A 106 -7.36 -8.10 28.26
C GLN A 106 -6.06 -8.08 27.44
N VAL A 107 -6.17 -7.78 26.15
CA VAL A 107 -5.06 -7.74 25.20
C VAL A 107 -5.11 -6.41 24.47
N PRO A 108 -4.13 -5.51 24.65
CA PRO A 108 -4.05 -4.32 23.81
C PRO A 108 -3.79 -4.75 22.37
N LEU A 109 -4.51 -4.13 21.44
CA LEU A 109 -4.39 -4.33 20.00
C LEU A 109 -4.13 -2.97 19.33
N MET A 110 -3.43 -3.01 18.21
CA MET A 110 -3.21 -1.87 17.34
C MET A 110 -3.50 -2.25 15.89
N GLU A 111 -3.79 -1.24 15.08
CA GLU A 111 -3.81 -1.31 13.63
C GLU A 111 -3.17 -0.03 13.10
N CYS A 112 -2.31 -0.16 12.08
CA CYS A 112 -1.73 0.98 11.41
C CYS A 112 -1.70 0.73 9.90
N GLY A 113 -2.14 1.67 9.07
CA GLY A 113 -2.19 1.44 7.63
C GLY A 113 -2.21 2.70 6.78
N ALA A 114 -2.04 2.46 5.47
CA ALA A 114 -2.19 3.44 4.40
C ALA A 114 -2.92 2.80 3.21
N GLN A 115 -3.82 3.54 2.59
CA GLN A 115 -4.63 3.11 1.45
C GLN A 115 -3.85 3.25 0.14
N TYR A 116 -4.19 2.42 -0.86
CA TYR A 116 -3.57 2.47 -2.20
C TYR A 116 -3.59 3.88 -2.80
N GLN A 117 -4.70 4.61 -2.65
CA GLN A 117 -4.85 5.95 -3.20
C GLN A 117 -3.81 6.95 -2.65
N GLN A 118 -3.37 6.78 -1.41
CA GLN A 118 -2.47 7.71 -0.74
C GLN A 118 -1.03 7.57 -1.27
N TYR A 119 -0.50 6.34 -1.32
CA TYR A 119 0.90 6.11 -1.70
C TYR A 119 1.10 5.75 -3.17
N LEU A 120 0.05 5.44 -3.93
CA LEU A 120 0.12 5.26 -5.39
C LEU A 120 -0.29 6.52 -6.17
N ASP A 121 -0.39 7.66 -5.49
CA ASP A 121 -0.73 8.93 -6.12
C ASP A 121 0.21 9.28 -7.30
N GLY A 122 -0.37 9.82 -8.37
CA GLY A 122 0.33 10.12 -9.62
C GLY A 122 0.73 8.91 -10.47
N LEU A 123 0.37 7.68 -10.09
CA LEU A 123 0.41 6.52 -11.01
C LEU A 123 -0.86 6.45 -11.87
N ASN A 124 -1.00 5.41 -12.69
CA ASN A 124 -2.18 5.25 -13.54
C ASN A 124 -3.45 5.07 -12.70
N GLU A 125 -4.34 6.06 -12.75
CA GLU A 125 -5.57 6.10 -11.93
C GLU A 125 -6.48 4.89 -12.15
N ASN A 126 -6.64 4.41 -13.40
CA ASN A 126 -7.45 3.24 -13.69
C ASN A 126 -6.84 1.98 -13.06
N SER A 127 -5.52 1.82 -13.10
CA SER A 127 -4.84 0.71 -12.45
C SER A 127 -4.99 0.78 -10.93
N VAL A 128 -4.90 1.96 -10.32
CA VAL A 128 -5.13 2.14 -8.87
C VAL A 128 -6.59 1.83 -8.50
N ALA A 129 -7.55 2.33 -9.28
CA ALA A 129 -8.97 2.06 -9.07
C ALA A 129 -9.29 0.56 -9.13
N ASN A 130 -8.74 -0.15 -10.12
CA ASN A 130 -8.90 -1.60 -10.25
C ASN A 130 -8.36 -2.34 -9.01
N LEU A 131 -7.21 -1.92 -8.46
CA LEU A 131 -6.67 -2.54 -7.23
C LEU A 131 -7.56 -2.31 -6.01
N ILE A 132 -8.11 -1.11 -5.88
CA ILE A 132 -9.03 -0.77 -4.80
C ILE A 132 -10.31 -1.61 -4.93
N GLU A 133 -10.86 -1.71 -6.14
CA GLU A 133 -12.04 -2.54 -6.43
C GLU A 133 -11.77 -4.02 -6.14
N ASP A 134 -10.67 -4.59 -6.62
CA ASP A 134 -10.28 -5.98 -6.37
C ASP A 134 -10.15 -6.28 -4.87
N ALA A 135 -9.49 -5.40 -4.12
CA ALA A 135 -9.34 -5.54 -2.67
C ALA A 135 -10.70 -5.49 -1.96
N ASN A 136 -11.55 -4.52 -2.31
CA ASN A 136 -12.89 -4.39 -1.72
C ASN A 136 -13.77 -5.60 -2.05
N ASN A 137 -13.76 -6.08 -3.29
CA ASN A 137 -14.50 -7.27 -3.72
C ASN A 137 -14.04 -8.53 -2.99
N ALA A 138 -12.76 -8.61 -2.63
CA ALA A 138 -12.20 -9.68 -1.81
C ALA A 138 -12.44 -9.50 -0.30
N GLY A 139 -13.05 -8.39 0.14
CA GLY A 139 -13.21 -8.06 1.56
C GLY A 139 -11.88 -7.76 2.27
N LEU A 140 -10.85 -7.39 1.52
CA LEU A 140 -9.52 -7.06 2.02
C LEU A 140 -9.37 -5.55 2.20
N TYR A 141 -8.41 -5.16 3.04
CA TYR A 141 -8.04 -3.75 3.19
C TYR A 141 -7.43 -3.22 1.87
N PRO A 142 -7.95 -2.10 1.30
CA PRO A 142 -7.48 -1.55 0.03
C PRO A 142 -6.18 -0.75 0.21
N GLY A 143 -5.11 -1.42 0.65
CA GLY A 143 -3.79 -0.85 0.87
C GLY A 143 -2.90 -1.77 1.70
N LEU A 144 -1.95 -1.16 2.42
CA LEU A 144 -1.05 -1.86 3.32
C LEU A 144 -1.40 -1.52 4.77
N ARG A 145 -1.52 -2.56 5.60
CA ARG A 145 -1.75 -2.40 7.03
C ARG A 145 -1.03 -3.45 7.86
N ILE A 146 -0.72 -3.10 9.09
CA ILE A 146 -0.26 -3.98 10.16
C ILE A 146 -1.29 -4.02 11.28
N GLY A 147 -1.35 -5.14 12.00
CA GLY A 147 -2.24 -5.28 13.14
C GLY A 147 -3.70 -5.50 12.76
N ASP A 148 -4.53 -5.62 13.78
CA ASP A 148 -5.95 -5.91 13.67
C ASP A 148 -6.61 -5.50 15.00
N LEU A 149 -7.70 -4.73 14.94
CA LEU A 149 -8.41 -4.23 16.12
C LEU A 149 -9.41 -5.24 16.71
N THR A 150 -9.67 -6.34 16.01
CA THR A 150 -10.69 -7.33 16.37
C THR A 150 -10.09 -8.59 16.95
N THR A 151 -8.95 -9.04 16.43
CA THR A 151 -8.31 -10.28 16.86
C THR A 151 -6.80 -10.12 17.02
N PRO A 152 -6.19 -10.69 18.09
CA PRO A 152 -4.74 -10.67 18.22
C PRO A 152 -4.05 -11.43 17.07
N ASN A 153 -3.27 -10.71 16.27
CA ASN A 153 -2.52 -11.26 15.12
C ASN A 153 -1.01 -11.01 15.21
N ASN A 154 -0.48 -10.70 16.40
CA ASN A 154 0.92 -10.32 16.62
C ASN A 154 1.38 -9.12 15.77
N ASN A 155 0.48 -8.21 15.44
CA ASN A 155 0.76 -7.04 14.60
C ASN A 155 1.31 -7.42 13.21
N ALA A 156 0.84 -8.55 12.67
CA ALA A 156 1.21 -9.01 11.34
C ALA A 156 0.77 -8.03 10.25
N GLY A 157 1.56 -7.93 9.19
CA GLY A 157 1.20 -7.17 7.99
C GLY A 157 0.24 -7.97 7.10
N ASN A 158 -0.64 -7.29 6.36
CA ASN A 158 -1.52 -7.96 5.38
C ASN A 158 -0.79 -8.50 4.12
N TRP A 159 0.55 -8.45 4.12
CA TRP A 159 1.44 -8.95 3.07
C TRP A 159 2.33 -10.13 3.54
N GLU A 160 2.21 -10.53 4.81
CA GLU A 160 2.91 -11.66 5.43
C GLU A 160 2.09 -12.95 5.29
#